data_AF-A0A7C3CBJ6-F1
#
_entry.id   AF-A0A7C3CBJ6-F1
#
_cell.length_a   1.000
_cell.length_b   1.000
_cell.length_c   1.000
_cell.angle_alpha   90.00
_cell.angle_beta   90.00
_cell.angle_gamma   90.00
#
_symmetry.space_group_name_H-M   'P 1'
#
loop_
_entity.id
_entity.type
_entity.pdbx_description
1 polymer ?
#
loop_
_entity_poly.entity_id
_entity_poly.type
_entity_poly.pdbx_seq_one_letter_code
_entity_poly.pdbx_strand_id
1 'polypeptide(L)'
;MKKRNLLFLSAVIILLLGCAQDADFEQFTEMLEKRANPSFLEMDADADLVFLQNQLKKLNHFDIQKLDEENKIRWQTTKVWIEKKIKWYADDLKHNPMAYSVIRVLQKEVKDSMQTNEEQFSKILNRLEEIPVCFSKAKKILQSSDKEKLNTSISEFSKDYFYLKNDLSLLIRKPDILKERQIDFSQKNEKAQLATKDFIAFLNSLLFETGERNDALQSI
;
A
#
# COMPACT_ATOMS: atom_id res chain seq x y z
N MET A 1 7.19 56.02 -24.87
CA MET A 1 6.33 54.90 -25.34
C MET A 1 6.98 53.51 -25.33
N LYS A 2 8.30 53.34 -25.55
CA LYS A 2 8.96 52.00 -25.56
C LYS A 2 8.90 51.20 -24.23
N LYS A 3 8.92 51.85 -23.05
CA LYS A 3 8.87 51.16 -21.75
C LYS A 3 7.51 50.50 -21.41
N ARG A 4 6.40 51.01 -21.96
CA ARG A 4 5.04 50.49 -21.69
C ARG A 4 4.76 49.18 -22.42
N ASN A 5 5.27 49.02 -23.65
CA ASN A 5 5.16 47.77 -24.40
C ASN A 5 6.02 46.64 -23.81
N LEU A 6 7.15 46.96 -23.18
CA LEU A 6 8.01 45.95 -22.55
C LEU A 6 7.36 45.33 -21.30
N LEU A 7 6.68 46.14 -20.48
CA LEU A 7 5.95 45.69 -19.29
C LEU A 7 4.73 44.83 -19.62
N PHE A 8 4.03 45.15 -20.72
CA PHE A 8 2.89 44.37 -21.19
C PHE A 8 3.32 43.01 -21.76
N LEU A 9 4.42 42.99 -22.52
CA LEU A 9 4.99 41.75 -23.06
C LEU A 9 5.48 40.83 -21.93
N SER A 10 6.14 41.40 -20.90
CA SER A 10 6.56 40.62 -19.73
C SER A 10 5.38 40.08 -18.93
N ALA A 11 4.30 40.84 -18.77
CA ALA A 11 3.11 40.38 -18.06
C ALA A 11 2.40 39.22 -18.80
N VAL A 12 2.31 39.29 -20.13
CA VAL A 12 1.73 38.22 -20.96
C VAL A 12 2.61 36.97 -20.96
N ILE A 13 3.93 37.11 -21.02
CA ILE A 13 4.86 35.97 -20.91
C ILE A 13 4.78 35.32 -19.52
N ILE A 14 4.67 36.11 -18.44
CA ILE A 14 4.51 35.57 -17.08
C ILE A 14 3.17 34.84 -16.92
N LEU A 15 2.09 35.36 -17.48
CA LEU A 15 0.78 34.70 -17.48
C LEU A 15 0.79 33.40 -18.30
N LEU A 16 1.38 33.41 -19.49
CA LEU A 16 1.48 32.20 -20.34
C LEU A 16 2.39 31.13 -19.72
N LEU A 17 3.47 31.53 -19.06
CA LEU A 17 4.37 30.59 -18.37
C LEU A 17 3.75 30.00 -17.09
N GLY A 18 2.94 30.77 -16.36
CA GLY A 18 2.18 30.26 -15.21
C GLY A 18 1.18 29.18 -15.64
N CYS A 19 0.33 29.48 -16.62
CA CYS A 19 -0.67 28.53 -17.12
C CYS A 19 -0.05 27.25 -17.73
N ALA A 20 1.12 27.35 -18.36
CA ALA A 20 1.82 26.17 -18.88
C ALA A 20 2.32 25.27 -17.74
N GLN A 21 2.85 25.87 -16.66
CA GLN A 21 3.36 25.11 -15.53
C GLN A 21 2.25 24.42 -14.73
N ASP A 22 1.10 25.07 -14.59
CA ASP A 22 -0.09 24.46 -13.97
C ASP A 22 -0.57 23.24 -14.77
N ALA A 23 -0.69 23.35 -16.09
CA ALA A 23 -1.10 22.23 -16.95
C ALA A 23 -0.12 21.04 -16.89
N ASP A 24 1.19 21.31 -16.91
CA ASP A 24 2.22 20.27 -16.77
C ASP A 24 2.15 19.59 -15.39
N PHE A 25 1.85 20.36 -14.33
CA PHE A 25 1.70 19.84 -12.98
C PHE A 25 0.44 18.98 -12.84
N GLU A 26 -0.69 19.38 -13.41
CA GLU A 26 -1.91 18.59 -13.45
C GLU A 26 -1.68 17.24 -14.12
N GLN A 27 -1.06 17.23 -15.31
CA GLN A 27 -0.74 15.99 -16.01
C GLN A 27 0.19 15.07 -15.19
N PHE A 28 1.15 15.65 -14.47
CA PHE A 28 2.02 14.92 -13.55
C PHE A 28 1.21 14.27 -12.42
N THR A 29 0.30 15.01 -11.79
CA THR A 29 -0.53 14.48 -10.69
C THR A 29 -1.49 13.38 -11.16
N GLU A 30 -2.14 13.52 -12.31
CA GLU A 30 -3.01 12.48 -12.86
C GLU A 30 -2.26 11.17 -13.13
N MET A 31 -1.03 11.26 -13.65
CA MET A 31 -0.19 10.09 -13.89
C MET A 31 0.16 9.37 -12.58
N LEU A 32 0.44 10.12 -11.51
CA LEU A 32 0.67 9.55 -10.19
C LEU A 32 -0.57 8.86 -9.64
N GLU A 33 -1.74 9.50 -9.74
CA GLU A 33 -3.01 8.97 -9.24
C GLU A 33 -3.39 7.66 -9.94
N LYS A 34 -3.23 7.59 -11.28
CA LYS A 34 -3.44 6.37 -12.06
C LYS A 34 -2.57 5.20 -11.59
N ARG A 35 -1.41 5.48 -10.99
CA ARG A 35 -0.46 4.48 -10.51
C ARG A 35 -0.50 4.27 -8.99
N ALA A 36 -1.27 5.05 -8.24
CA ALA A 36 -1.25 5.06 -6.76
C ALA A 36 -1.91 3.84 -6.10
N ASN A 37 -2.59 2.97 -6.86
CA ASN A 37 -3.29 1.79 -6.37
C ASN A 37 -2.84 0.48 -7.06
N PRO A 38 -1.55 0.09 -7.03
CA PRO A 38 -1.18 -1.24 -7.48
C PRO A 38 -1.79 -2.27 -6.54
N SER A 39 -2.25 -3.39 -7.09
CA SER A 39 -2.61 -4.54 -6.26
C SER A 39 -1.37 -5.02 -5.48
N PHE A 40 -1.55 -5.62 -4.30
CA PHE A 40 -0.41 -6.22 -3.55
C PHE A 40 0.36 -7.26 -4.40
N LEU A 41 -0.30 -7.83 -5.42
CA LEU A 41 0.29 -8.74 -6.40
C LEU A 41 1.32 -8.07 -7.31
N GLU A 42 1.18 -6.78 -7.58
CA GLU A 42 2.05 -6.00 -8.47
C GLU A 42 3.17 -5.27 -7.73
N MET A 43 3.14 -5.28 -6.40
CA MET A 43 4.14 -4.60 -5.58
C MET A 43 5.53 -5.20 -5.79
N ASP A 44 6.44 -4.38 -6.31
CA ASP A 44 7.89 -4.58 -6.37
C ASP A 44 8.52 -3.42 -5.60
N ALA A 45 8.92 -3.69 -4.36
CA ALA A 45 9.31 -2.66 -3.41
C ALA A 45 10.49 -1.81 -3.90
N ASP A 46 11.46 -2.43 -4.58
CA ASP A 46 12.65 -1.74 -5.07
C ASP A 46 12.32 -0.91 -6.32
N ALA A 47 11.58 -1.48 -7.27
CA ALA A 47 11.15 -0.75 -8.47
C ALA A 47 10.22 0.42 -8.13
N ASP A 48 9.28 0.23 -7.19
CA ASP A 48 8.36 1.26 -6.73
C ASP A 48 9.09 2.36 -5.96
N LEU A 49 10.07 2.02 -5.13
CA LEU A 49 10.91 2.99 -4.43
C LEU A 49 11.69 3.86 -5.43
N VAL A 50 12.34 3.25 -6.42
CA VAL A 50 13.08 3.97 -7.47
C VAL A 50 12.12 4.87 -8.27
N PHE A 51 10.93 4.36 -8.61
CA PHE A 51 9.90 5.16 -9.29
C PHE A 51 9.53 6.39 -8.45
N LEU A 52 9.17 6.23 -7.18
CA LEU A 52 8.74 7.32 -6.30
C LEU A 52 9.85 8.34 -6.06
N GLN A 53 11.10 7.89 -5.88
CA GLN A 53 12.25 8.78 -5.77
C GLN A 53 12.43 9.62 -7.03
N ASN A 54 12.23 9.05 -8.22
CA ASN A 54 12.26 9.79 -9.47
C ASN A 54 11.09 10.77 -9.60
N GLN A 55 9.89 10.42 -9.13
CA GLN A 55 8.76 11.34 -9.12
C GLN A 55 8.95 12.49 -8.13
N LEU A 56 9.55 12.24 -6.95
CA LEU A 56 9.90 13.31 -6.00
C LEU A 56 10.89 14.29 -6.63
N LYS A 57 11.89 13.79 -7.36
CA LYS A 57 12.81 14.64 -8.13
C LYS A 57 12.05 15.50 -9.13
N LYS A 58 11.17 14.91 -9.96
CA LYS A 58 10.35 15.65 -10.93
C LYS A 58 9.44 16.69 -10.26
N LEU A 59 8.80 16.33 -9.15
CA LEU A 59 7.96 17.24 -8.37
C LEU A 59 8.72 18.49 -7.91
N ASN A 60 9.98 18.33 -7.52
CA ASN A 60 10.83 19.45 -7.10
C ASN A 60 11.33 20.33 -8.26
N HIS A 61 11.07 19.98 -9.54
CA HIS A 61 11.36 20.86 -10.68
C HIS A 61 10.25 21.89 -10.91
N PHE A 62 9.05 21.70 -10.35
CA PHE A 62 7.98 22.71 -10.41
C PHE A 62 8.30 23.86 -9.45
N ASP A 63 8.29 25.08 -9.98
CA ASP A 63 8.42 26.31 -9.18
C ASP A 63 7.09 26.64 -8.51
N ILE A 64 6.98 26.30 -7.22
CA ILE A 64 5.75 26.47 -6.42
C ILE A 64 5.20 27.90 -6.49
N GLN A 65 6.06 28.91 -6.65
CA GLN A 65 5.64 30.32 -6.68
C GLN A 65 4.88 30.67 -7.97
N LYS A 66 5.03 29.87 -9.02
CA LYS A 66 4.37 30.06 -10.33
C LYS A 66 3.10 29.25 -10.51
N LEU A 67 2.82 28.31 -9.61
CA LEU A 67 1.56 27.56 -9.60
C LEU A 67 0.42 28.45 -9.09
N ASP A 68 -0.80 28.14 -9.49
CA ASP A 68 -1.99 28.70 -8.83
C ASP A 68 -2.17 28.16 -7.39
N GLU A 69 -3.09 28.75 -6.63
CA GLU A 69 -3.30 28.37 -5.22
C GLU A 69 -3.78 26.92 -5.06
N GLU A 70 -4.57 26.39 -5.99
CA GLU A 70 -5.05 25.02 -5.94
C GLU A 70 -3.91 24.03 -6.17
N ASN A 71 -3.08 24.30 -7.18
CA ASN A 71 -1.91 23.50 -7.53
C ASN A 71 -0.79 23.63 -6.49
N LYS A 72 -0.66 24.75 -5.76
CA LYS A 72 0.21 24.83 -4.58
C LYS A 72 -0.21 23.83 -3.50
N ILE A 73 -1.51 23.74 -3.20
CA ILE A 73 -2.05 22.81 -2.19
C ILE A 73 -1.84 21.37 -2.66
N ARG A 74 -2.16 21.08 -3.92
CA ARG A 74 -1.94 19.76 -4.53
C ARG A 74 -0.45 19.39 -4.49
N TRP A 75 0.46 20.29 -4.86
CA TRP A 75 1.90 20.06 -4.81
C TRP A 75 2.37 19.65 -3.41
N GLN A 76 1.93 20.37 -2.37
CA GLN A 76 2.27 20.04 -0.98
C GLN A 76 1.74 18.66 -0.59
N THR A 77 0.49 18.37 -0.93
CA THR A 77 -0.16 17.10 -0.62
C THR A 77 0.52 15.93 -1.34
N THR A 78 0.84 16.10 -2.63
CA THR A 78 1.57 15.12 -3.44
C THR A 78 2.97 14.88 -2.87
N LYS A 79 3.68 15.94 -2.46
CA LYS A 79 5.01 15.80 -1.85
C LYS A 79 4.96 14.95 -0.59
N VAL A 80 4.08 15.30 0.35
CA VAL A 80 3.91 14.55 1.60
C VAL A 80 3.53 13.10 1.32
N TRP A 81 2.65 12.85 0.35
CA TRP A 81 2.27 11.50 -0.05
C TRP A 81 3.46 10.70 -0.61
N ILE A 82 4.24 11.26 -1.54
CA ILE A 82 5.42 10.59 -2.12
C ILE A 82 6.46 10.30 -1.03
N GLU A 83 6.79 11.28 -0.19
CA GLU A 83 7.79 11.12 0.88
C GLU A 83 7.36 10.04 1.88
N LYS A 84 6.09 10.01 2.27
CA LYS A 84 5.53 8.97 3.14
C LYS A 84 5.62 7.60 2.49
N LYS A 85 5.32 7.48 1.19
CA LYS A 85 5.43 6.22 0.45
C LYS A 85 6.89 5.76 0.32
N ILE A 86 7.82 6.67 0.02
CA ILE A 86 9.25 6.38 0.00
C ILE A 86 9.70 5.81 1.34
N LYS A 87 9.33 6.47 2.46
CA LYS A 87 9.64 5.96 3.80
C LYS A 87 9.06 4.57 4.03
N TRP A 88 7.82 4.36 3.64
CA TRP A 88 7.15 3.08 3.79
C TRP A 88 7.89 1.95 3.02
N TYR A 89 8.28 2.20 1.77
CA TYR A 89 9.04 1.23 0.96
C TYR A 89 10.48 1.01 1.46
N ALA A 90 11.16 2.08 1.89
CA ALA A 90 12.56 2.01 2.29
C ALA A 90 12.77 1.33 3.65
N ASP A 91 11.85 1.54 4.59
CA ASP A 91 12.01 1.21 6.01
C ASP A 91 10.87 0.31 6.54
N ASP A 92 9.62 0.77 6.46
CA ASP A 92 8.50 0.04 7.07
C ASP A 92 8.31 -1.36 6.46
N LEU A 93 8.44 -1.54 5.14
CA LEU A 93 8.29 -2.86 4.52
C LEU A 93 9.32 -3.88 5.00
N LYS A 94 10.52 -3.45 5.40
CA LYS A 94 11.59 -4.33 5.86
C LYS A 94 11.47 -4.67 7.34
N HIS A 95 10.89 -3.76 8.12
CA HIS A 95 10.93 -3.85 9.59
C HIS A 95 9.55 -3.93 10.25
N ASN A 96 8.46 -3.84 9.50
CA ASN A 96 7.09 -3.87 10.03
C ASN A 96 6.24 -4.95 9.34
N PRO A 97 6.08 -6.14 9.96
CA PRO A 97 5.26 -7.21 9.38
C PRO A 97 3.81 -6.82 9.14
N MET A 98 3.26 -5.88 9.93
CA MET A 98 1.90 -5.40 9.75
C MET A 98 1.65 -4.65 8.44
N ALA A 99 2.72 -4.23 7.74
CA ALA A 99 2.60 -3.66 6.40
C ALA A 99 2.01 -4.65 5.38
N TYR A 100 2.02 -5.95 5.67
CA TYR A 100 1.55 -7.03 4.80
C TYR A 100 0.18 -7.61 5.21
N SER A 101 -0.58 -6.94 6.07
CA SER A 101 -1.89 -7.42 6.53
C SER A 101 -2.99 -7.24 5.47
N VAL A 102 -2.99 -8.11 4.45
CA VAL A 102 -4.03 -8.18 3.39
C VAL A 102 -5.40 -8.56 3.96
N ILE A 103 -5.44 -9.25 5.09
CA ILE A 103 -6.68 -9.71 5.74
C ILE A 103 -7.51 -8.53 6.27
N ARG A 104 -6.87 -7.43 6.68
CA ARG A 104 -7.59 -6.18 7.03
C ARG A 104 -8.33 -5.57 5.84
N VAL A 105 -7.76 -5.66 4.64
CA VAL A 105 -8.42 -5.21 3.41
C VAL A 105 -9.63 -6.10 3.11
N LEU A 106 -9.46 -7.42 3.21
CA LEU A 106 -10.55 -8.39 3.07
C LEU A 106 -11.69 -8.12 4.07
N GLN A 107 -11.38 -7.88 5.35
CA GLN A 107 -12.38 -7.54 6.37
C GLN A 107 -13.18 -6.28 6.02
N LYS A 108 -12.54 -5.29 5.39
CA LYS A 108 -13.21 -4.07 4.93
C LYS A 108 -14.16 -4.36 3.75
N GLU A 109 -13.72 -5.15 2.79
CA GLU A 109 -14.54 -5.55 1.63
C GLU A 109 -15.77 -6.38 2.05
N VAL A 110 -15.62 -7.24 3.05
CA VAL A 110 -16.73 -8.02 3.65
C VAL A 110 -17.76 -7.13 4.34
N LYS A 111 -17.35 -5.99 4.90
CA LYS A 111 -18.24 -5.07 5.63
C LYS A 111 -18.86 -4.01 4.74
N ASP A 112 -18.46 -3.93 3.47
CA ASP A 112 -18.97 -2.93 2.54
C ASP A 112 -20.40 -3.27 2.09
N SER A 113 -21.38 -2.62 2.74
CA SER A 113 -22.80 -2.83 2.49
C SER A 113 -23.31 -2.20 1.19
N MET A 114 -22.47 -1.43 0.48
CA MET A 114 -22.86 -0.78 -0.77
C MET A 114 -22.74 -1.71 -1.98
N GLN A 115 -22.16 -2.90 -1.81
CA GLN A 115 -21.91 -3.87 -2.89
C GLN A 115 -23.01 -4.93 -2.95
N THR A 116 -23.25 -5.46 -4.15
CA THR A 116 -24.08 -6.66 -4.29
C THR A 116 -23.38 -7.88 -3.68
N ASN A 117 -24.16 -8.91 -3.32
CA ASN A 117 -23.59 -10.17 -2.82
C ASN A 117 -22.57 -10.79 -3.79
N GLU A 118 -22.81 -10.69 -5.11
CA GLU A 118 -21.92 -11.26 -6.12
C GLU A 118 -20.60 -10.48 -6.26
N GLU A 119 -20.65 -9.15 -6.29
CA GLU A 119 -19.45 -8.30 -6.34
C GLU A 119 -18.59 -8.50 -5.10
N GLN A 120 -19.23 -8.48 -3.92
CA GLN A 120 -18.56 -8.73 -2.65
C GLN A 120 -17.89 -10.11 -2.65
N PHE A 121 -18.59 -11.15 -3.09
CA PHE A 121 -18.02 -12.50 -3.13
C PHE A 121 -16.85 -12.63 -4.09
N SER A 122 -16.93 -11.99 -5.26
CA SER A 122 -15.85 -12.00 -6.25
C SER A 122 -14.59 -11.29 -5.72
N LYS A 123 -14.76 -10.16 -5.01
CA LYS A 123 -13.64 -9.47 -4.34
C LYS A 123 -13.02 -10.33 -3.25
N ILE A 124 -13.83 -10.99 -2.43
CA ILE A 124 -13.36 -11.92 -1.40
C ILE A 124 -12.51 -13.03 -2.02
N LEU A 125 -12.97 -13.68 -3.10
CA LEU A 125 -12.23 -14.73 -3.78
C LEU A 125 -10.86 -14.23 -4.28
N ASN A 126 -10.84 -13.06 -4.90
CA ASN A 126 -9.60 -12.46 -5.38
C ASN A 126 -8.64 -12.19 -4.21
N ARG A 127 -9.10 -11.61 -3.10
CA ARG A 127 -8.25 -11.37 -1.92
C ARG A 127 -7.72 -12.65 -1.29
N LEU A 128 -8.52 -13.71 -1.22
CA LEU A 128 -8.07 -14.99 -0.68
C LEU A 128 -6.91 -15.58 -1.50
N GLU A 129 -6.91 -15.38 -2.82
CA GLU A 129 -5.82 -15.78 -3.70
C GLU A 129 -4.56 -14.91 -3.54
N GLU A 130 -4.72 -13.65 -3.17
CA GLU A 130 -3.60 -12.72 -2.94
C GLU A 130 -2.82 -13.00 -1.65
N ILE A 131 -3.49 -13.51 -0.60
CA ILE A 131 -2.88 -13.71 0.73
C ILE A 131 -1.59 -14.55 0.67
N PRO A 132 -1.57 -15.76 0.06
CA PRO A 132 -0.34 -16.55 -0.03
C PRO A 132 0.79 -15.85 -0.78
N VAL A 133 0.46 -15.14 -1.86
CA VAL A 133 1.45 -14.40 -2.65
C VAL A 133 2.06 -13.26 -1.83
N CYS A 134 1.22 -12.51 -1.12
CA CYS A 134 1.66 -11.41 -0.26
C CYS A 134 2.60 -11.90 0.84
N PHE A 135 2.24 -12.96 1.57
CA PHE A 135 3.12 -13.51 2.61
C PHE A 135 4.40 -14.14 2.06
N SER A 136 4.36 -14.75 0.87
CA SER A 136 5.57 -15.24 0.21
C SER A 136 6.55 -14.08 -0.11
N LYS A 137 6.04 -12.95 -0.60
CA LYS A 137 6.86 -11.74 -0.83
C LYS A 137 7.35 -11.14 0.49
N ALA A 138 6.47 -11.01 1.48
CA ALA A 138 6.78 -10.47 2.79
C ALA A 138 7.97 -11.20 3.43
N LYS A 139 7.99 -12.54 3.38
CA LYS A 139 9.10 -13.35 3.90
C LYS A 139 10.46 -13.10 3.26
N LYS A 140 10.48 -12.61 2.02
CA LYS A 140 11.73 -12.26 1.31
C LYS A 140 12.23 -10.85 1.64
N ILE A 141 11.30 -9.95 1.97
CA ILE A 141 11.59 -8.52 2.19
C ILE A 141 11.82 -8.24 3.68
N LEU A 142 11.06 -8.90 4.56
CA LEU A 142 11.16 -8.71 6.00
C LEU A 142 12.54 -9.15 6.49
N GLN A 143 13.19 -8.21 7.17
CA GLN A 143 14.47 -8.39 7.83
C GLN A 143 14.25 -8.41 9.34
N SER A 144 15.29 -8.12 10.12
CA SER A 144 15.17 -7.99 11.58
C SER A 144 14.17 -6.89 11.94
N SER A 145 13.06 -7.29 12.57
CA SER A 145 12.12 -6.40 13.23
C SER A 145 12.39 -6.36 14.72
N ASP A 146 12.05 -5.27 15.40
CA ASP A 146 12.13 -5.24 16.86
C ASP A 146 11.11 -6.20 17.50
N LYS A 147 11.44 -6.64 18.72
CA LYS A 147 10.69 -7.64 19.48
C LYS A 147 9.23 -7.23 19.70
N GLU A 148 8.98 -5.94 19.94
CA GLU A 148 7.63 -5.42 20.20
C GLU A 148 6.76 -5.51 18.94
N LYS A 149 7.26 -5.06 17.79
CA LYS A 149 6.55 -5.16 16.50
C LYS A 149 6.28 -6.61 16.12
N LEU A 150 7.23 -7.52 16.35
CA LEU A 150 7.04 -8.95 16.06
C LEU A 150 5.92 -9.53 16.93
N ASN A 151 5.94 -9.29 18.25
CA ASN A 151 4.90 -9.76 19.16
C ASN A 151 3.51 -9.22 18.80
N THR A 152 3.41 -7.90 18.54
CA THR A 152 2.15 -7.29 18.11
C THR A 152 1.68 -7.90 16.79
N SER A 153 2.57 -8.09 15.82
CA SER A 153 2.23 -8.70 14.53
C SER A 153 1.74 -10.14 14.67
N ILE A 154 2.42 -10.97 15.45
CA ILE A 154 2.04 -12.37 15.70
C ILE A 154 0.64 -12.43 16.33
N SER A 155 0.37 -11.57 17.32
CA SER A 155 -0.94 -11.48 17.97
C SER A 155 -2.05 -11.10 16.97
N GLU A 156 -1.81 -10.09 16.13
CA GLU A 156 -2.77 -9.65 15.12
C GLU A 156 -2.99 -10.71 14.03
N PHE A 157 -1.94 -11.31 13.48
CA PHE A 157 -2.08 -12.37 12.48
C PHE A 157 -2.76 -13.63 13.05
N SER A 158 -2.60 -13.90 14.34
CA SER A 158 -3.34 -14.98 15.00
C SER A 158 -4.84 -14.70 15.02
N LYS A 159 -5.26 -13.46 15.30
CA LYS A 159 -6.67 -13.05 15.18
C LYS A 159 -7.16 -13.15 13.74
N ASP A 160 -6.35 -12.71 12.78
CA ASP A 160 -6.67 -12.82 11.36
C ASP A 160 -6.88 -14.27 10.91
N TYR A 161 -6.06 -15.20 11.40
CA TYR A 161 -6.27 -16.63 11.17
C TYR A 161 -7.62 -17.12 11.72
N PHE A 162 -7.99 -16.72 12.93
CA PHE A 162 -9.29 -17.09 13.51
C PHE A 162 -10.47 -16.49 12.73
N TYR A 163 -10.32 -15.26 12.23
CA TYR A 163 -11.30 -14.64 11.36
C TYR A 163 -11.51 -15.45 10.07
N LEU A 164 -10.42 -15.83 9.38
CA LEU A 164 -10.51 -16.67 8.17
C LEU A 164 -11.16 -18.03 8.45
N LYS A 165 -10.82 -18.64 9.59
CA LYS A 165 -11.32 -19.96 9.97
C LYS A 165 -12.81 -19.92 10.36
N ASN A 166 -13.20 -18.98 11.21
CA ASN A 166 -14.48 -18.99 11.89
C ASN A 166 -15.50 -18.05 11.24
N ASP A 167 -15.14 -16.78 11.04
CA ASP A 167 -16.10 -15.75 10.67
C ASP A 167 -16.32 -15.72 9.15
N LEU A 168 -15.22 -15.70 8.38
CA LEU A 168 -15.30 -15.65 6.92
C LEU A 168 -15.98 -16.91 6.36
N SER A 169 -15.72 -18.07 6.96
CA SER A 169 -16.36 -19.36 6.60
C SER A 169 -17.88 -19.37 6.80
N LEU A 170 -18.47 -18.42 7.52
CA LEU A 170 -19.93 -18.31 7.63
C LEU A 170 -20.55 -17.55 6.46
N LEU A 171 -19.77 -16.73 5.74
CA LEU A 171 -20.27 -15.91 4.63
C LEU A 171 -20.70 -16.73 3.41
N ILE A 172 -20.14 -17.93 3.22
CA ILE A 172 -20.53 -18.83 2.10
C ILE A 172 -21.93 -19.40 2.23
N ARG A 173 -22.60 -19.24 3.38
CA ARG A 173 -23.94 -19.79 3.61
C ARG A 173 -25.06 -18.92 3.06
N LYS A 174 -24.74 -17.86 2.29
CA LYS A 174 -25.75 -17.03 1.62
C LYS A 174 -26.38 -17.82 0.46
N PRO A 175 -27.73 -17.84 0.35
CA PRO A 175 -28.45 -18.68 -0.61
C PRO A 175 -28.22 -18.31 -2.08
N ASP A 176 -27.78 -17.08 -2.34
CA ASP A 176 -27.65 -16.52 -3.71
C ASP A 176 -26.30 -16.84 -4.39
N ILE A 177 -25.44 -17.63 -3.76
CA ILE A 177 -24.09 -17.94 -4.28
C ILE A 177 -24.10 -19.33 -4.94
N LEU A 178 -23.69 -19.41 -6.21
CA LEU A 178 -23.54 -20.66 -6.96
C LEU A 178 -22.62 -21.65 -6.23
N LYS A 179 -22.96 -22.95 -6.29
CA LYS A 179 -22.22 -24.02 -5.59
C LYS A 179 -20.75 -24.09 -6.03
N GLU A 180 -20.46 -23.87 -7.30
CA GLU A 180 -19.10 -23.87 -7.84
C GLU A 180 -18.24 -22.79 -7.18
N ARG A 181 -18.81 -21.60 -6.95
CA ARG A 181 -18.14 -20.49 -6.27
C ARG A 181 -17.94 -20.77 -4.78
N GLN A 182 -18.82 -21.53 -4.14
CA GLN A 182 -18.63 -21.97 -2.75
C GLN A 182 -17.44 -22.94 -2.63
N ILE A 183 -17.28 -23.86 -3.60
CA ILE A 183 -16.11 -24.76 -3.64
C ILE A 183 -14.82 -23.97 -3.83
N ASP A 184 -14.79 -23.03 -4.78
CA ASP A 184 -13.62 -22.19 -5.03
C ASP A 184 -13.26 -21.36 -3.79
N PHE A 185 -14.26 -20.79 -3.11
CA PHE A 185 -14.04 -20.12 -1.82
C PHE A 185 -13.41 -21.05 -0.79
N SER A 186 -13.95 -22.26 -0.60
CA SER A 186 -13.43 -23.17 0.42
C SER A 186 -11.96 -23.50 0.18
N GLN A 187 -11.59 -23.78 -1.07
CA GLN A 187 -10.21 -24.06 -1.46
C GLN A 187 -9.28 -22.85 -1.27
N LYS A 188 -9.71 -21.66 -1.72
CA LYS A 188 -8.91 -20.43 -1.57
C LYS A 188 -8.78 -20.01 -0.10
N ASN A 189 -9.84 -20.14 0.71
CA ASN A 189 -9.81 -19.84 2.13
C ASN A 189 -8.90 -20.79 2.91
N GLU A 190 -8.92 -22.08 2.58
CA GLU A 190 -7.98 -23.05 3.19
C GLU A 190 -6.52 -22.69 2.87
N LYS A 191 -6.22 -22.36 1.61
CA LYS A 191 -4.87 -21.89 1.21
C LYS A 191 -4.47 -20.62 1.96
N ALA A 192 -5.38 -19.65 2.10
CA ALA A 192 -5.14 -18.43 2.87
C ALA A 192 -4.86 -18.74 4.35
N GLN A 193 -5.64 -19.61 4.98
CA GLN A 193 -5.43 -20.04 6.37
C GLN A 193 -4.06 -20.68 6.57
N LEU A 194 -3.65 -21.59 5.67
CA LEU A 194 -2.33 -22.22 5.70
C LEU A 194 -1.20 -21.20 5.55
N ALA A 195 -1.33 -20.27 4.60
CA ALA A 195 -0.36 -19.21 4.39
C ALA A 195 -0.25 -18.29 5.62
N THR A 196 -1.36 -17.95 6.28
CA THR A 196 -1.34 -17.16 7.52
C THR A 196 -0.61 -17.88 8.64
N LYS A 197 -0.87 -19.18 8.85
CA LYS A 197 -0.14 -19.98 9.86
C LYS A 197 1.35 -20.04 9.58
N ASP A 198 1.71 -20.33 8.35
CA ASP A 198 3.10 -20.40 7.90
C ASP A 198 3.81 -19.04 8.07
N PHE A 199 3.12 -17.94 7.79
CA PHE A 199 3.64 -16.60 8.05
C PHE A 199 3.82 -16.31 9.55
N ILE A 200 2.86 -16.70 10.40
CA ILE A 200 3.00 -16.60 11.86
C ILE A 200 4.21 -17.41 12.34
N ALA A 201 4.42 -18.62 11.81
CA ALA A 201 5.58 -19.44 12.16
C ALA A 201 6.90 -18.75 11.78
N PHE A 202 6.97 -18.15 10.60
CA PHE A 202 8.10 -17.31 10.18
C PHE A 202 8.34 -16.10 11.11
N LEU A 203 7.29 -15.40 11.55
CA LEU A 203 7.46 -14.28 12.49
C LEU A 203 7.97 -14.76 13.85
N ASN A 204 7.53 -15.95 14.30
CA ASN A 204 8.06 -16.56 15.53
C ASN A 204 9.53 -16.95 15.40
N SER A 205 9.99 -17.42 14.22
CA SER A 205 11.41 -17.70 14.03
C SER A 205 12.24 -16.42 14.06
N LEU A 206 11.78 -15.34 13.42
CA LEU A 206 12.44 -14.02 13.53
C LEU A 206 12.50 -13.49 14.97
N LEU A 207 11.42 -13.70 15.75
CA LEU A 207 11.34 -13.30 17.15
C LEU A 207 12.37 -14.04 18.00
N PHE A 208 12.51 -15.35 17.77
CA PHE A 208 13.48 -16.20 18.44
C PHE A 208 14.92 -15.74 18.13
N GLU A 209 15.26 -15.55 16.86
CA GLU A 209 16.58 -15.06 16.42
C GLU A 209 16.93 -13.68 17.01
N THR A 210 15.93 -12.82 17.19
CA THR A 210 16.12 -11.49 17.80
C THR A 210 16.36 -11.58 19.31
N GLY A 211 15.78 -12.59 19.98
CA GLY A 211 16.01 -12.87 21.40
C GLY A 211 17.45 -13.32 21.66
N GLU A 212 17.95 -14.29 20.89
CA GLU A 212 19.32 -14.82 21.05
C GLU A 212 20.40 -13.74 20.86
N ARG A 213 20.21 -12.79 19.93
CA ARG A 213 21.16 -11.68 19.72
C ARG A 213 21.22 -10.71 20.91
N ASN A 214 20.10 -10.46 21.58
CA ASN A 214 20.08 -9.54 22.71
C ASN A 214 20.72 -10.16 23.96
N ASP A 215 20.56 -11.47 24.17
CA ASP A 215 21.17 -12.18 25.29
C ASP A 215 22.70 -12.33 25.08
N ALA A 216 23.15 -12.48 23.84
CA ALA A 216 24.56 -12.48 23.47
C ALA A 216 25.24 -11.10 23.66
N LEU A 217 24.51 -9.99 23.48
CA LEU A 217 25.03 -8.63 23.69
C LEU A 217 25.05 -8.21 25.16
N GLN A 218 24.26 -8.84 26.03
CA GLN A 218 24.26 -8.60 27.48
C GLN A 218 25.30 -9.45 28.23
N SER A 219 25.92 -10.43 27.57
CA SER A 219 26.94 -11.32 28.13
C SER A 219 28.39 -10.91 27.77
N ILE A 220 28.55 -9.73 27.14
CA ILE A 220 29.84 -9.06 26.86
C ILE A 220 29.92 -7.80 27.72
#